data_AF-A0A970HZJ6-F1
#
_entry.id   AF-A0A970HZJ6-F1
#
_cell.length_a   1.000
_cell.length_b   1.000
_cell.length_c   1.000
_cell.angle_alpha   90.00
_cell.angle_beta   90.00
_cell.angle_gamma   90.00
#
_symmetry.space_group_name_H-M   'P 1'
#
loop_
_entity.id
_entity.type
_entity.pdbx_description
1 polymer ?
#
loop_
_entity_poly.entity_id
_entity_poly.type
_entity_poly.pdbx_seq_one_letter_code
_entity_poly.pdbx_strand_id
1 'polypeptide(L)'
;MAQGQRSNRALVPQARQALDRFKYEVANELGIQVPEHGYWGDLPSRLNGAVGGNMVRRMIAAAEQSLIEQATAGVQSGFRQALASAQTQTTNNPASTYYQPQGPSSGQQFQQ
;
A
#
# COMPACT_ATOMS: atom_id res chain seq x y z
N MET A 1 -16.49 -30.35 34.31
CA MET A 1 -16.88 -29.73 33.02
C MET A 1 -15.92 -28.58 32.75
N ALA A 2 -15.20 -28.60 31.62
CA ALA A 2 -14.16 -27.61 31.33
C ALA A 2 -14.77 -26.23 31.01
N GLN A 3 -14.76 -25.29 31.97
CA GLN A 3 -15.02 -23.87 31.70
C GLN A 3 -13.81 -23.24 31.01
N GLY A 4 -13.63 -23.56 29.73
CA GLY A 4 -12.76 -22.79 28.85
C GLY A 4 -13.50 -21.54 28.41
N GLN A 5 -13.38 -20.45 29.16
CA GLN A 5 -13.89 -19.13 28.77
C GLN A 5 -13.04 -18.61 27.60
N ARG A 6 -13.29 -19.14 26.40
CA ARG A 6 -12.70 -18.64 25.15
C ARG A 6 -13.35 -17.29 24.87
N SER A 7 -12.77 -16.22 25.40
CA SER A 7 -13.15 -14.87 25.00
C SER A 7 -12.78 -14.71 23.53
N ASN A 8 -13.77 -14.79 22.65
CA ASN A 8 -13.61 -14.49 21.22
C ASN A 8 -13.44 -12.97 21.05
N ARG A 9 -12.24 -12.48 21.41
CA ARG A 9 -11.90 -11.07 21.27
C ARG A 9 -11.65 -10.81 19.79
N ALA A 10 -12.36 -9.82 19.24
CA ALA A 10 -12.07 -9.31 17.91
C ALA A 10 -10.63 -8.78 17.91
N LEU A 11 -9.80 -9.27 16.98
CA LEU A 11 -8.41 -8.84 16.83
C LEU A 11 -8.32 -7.34 16.49
N VAL A 12 -9.27 -6.86 15.67
CA VAL A 12 -9.39 -5.46 15.26
C VAL A 12 -10.82 -4.99 15.55
N PRO A 13 -11.11 -4.42 16.73
CA PRO A 13 -12.47 -4.02 17.10
C PRO A 13 -13.03 -2.92 16.17
N GLN A 14 -12.17 -2.07 15.61
CA GLN A 14 -12.54 -0.99 14.70
C GLN A 14 -13.13 -1.51 13.38
N ALA A 15 -12.71 -2.72 12.95
CA ALA A 15 -13.19 -3.31 11.70
C ALA A 15 -14.59 -3.92 11.82
N ARG A 16 -15.16 -4.01 13.03
CA ARG A 16 -16.44 -4.71 13.27
C ARG A 16 -17.58 -4.18 12.42
N GLN A 17 -17.72 -2.86 12.31
CA GLN A 17 -18.78 -2.24 11.50
C GLN A 17 -18.59 -2.50 10.00
N ALA A 18 -17.35 -2.48 9.52
CA ALA A 18 -17.04 -2.77 8.12
C ALA A 18 -17.31 -4.25 7.80
N LEU A 19 -16.93 -5.16 8.70
CA LEU A 19 -17.21 -6.59 8.57
C LEU A 19 -18.71 -6.89 8.61
N ASP A 20 -19.48 -6.18 9.43
CA ASP A 20 -20.94 -6.34 9.46
C ASP A 20 -21.58 -5.91 8.14
N ARG A 21 -21.17 -4.78 7.56
CA ARG A 21 -21.64 -4.34 6.23
C ARG A 21 -21.28 -5.37 5.16
N PHE A 22 -20.01 -5.79 5.15
CA PHE A 22 -19.50 -6.76 4.20
C PHE A 22 -20.23 -8.11 4.28
N LYS A 23 -20.60 -8.55 5.50
CA LYS A 23 -21.42 -9.75 5.71
C LYS A 23 -22.78 -9.64 5.02
N TYR A 24 -23.45 -8.49 5.10
CA TYR A 24 -24.72 -8.28 4.41
C TYR A 24 -24.54 -8.17 2.90
N GLU A 25 -23.49 -7.52 2.41
CA GLU A 25 -23.16 -7.46 0.97
C GLU A 25 -22.95 -8.85 0.39
N VAL A 26 -22.13 -9.67 1.04
CA VAL A 26 -21.86 -11.06 0.61
C VAL A 26 -23.14 -11.90 0.67
N ALA A 27 -24.00 -11.73 1.67
CA ALA A 27 -25.26 -12.44 1.73
C ALA A 27 -26.20 -12.06 0.58
N ASN A 28 -26.29 -10.75 0.27
CA ASN A 28 -27.09 -10.25 -0.85
C ASN A 28 -26.59 -10.81 -2.18
N GLU A 29 -25.27 -10.86 -2.40
CA GLU A 29 -24.69 -11.44 -3.62
C GLU A 29 -24.93 -12.94 -3.75
N LEU A 30 -24.98 -13.67 -2.63
CA LEU A 30 -25.30 -15.10 -2.61
C LEU A 30 -26.81 -15.38 -2.71
N GLY A 31 -27.65 -14.34 -2.82
CA GLY A 31 -29.11 -14.47 -2.86
C GLY A 31 -29.71 -14.95 -1.54
N ILE A 32 -29.00 -14.79 -0.42
CA ILE A 32 -29.47 -15.20 0.90
C ILE A 32 -30.28 -14.05 1.48
N GLN A 33 -31.58 -14.27 1.64
CA GLN A 33 -32.48 -13.33 2.29
C GLN A 33 -32.23 -13.37 3.80
N VAL A 34 -31.57 -12.33 4.32
CA VAL A 34 -31.35 -12.20 5.76
C VAL A 34 -32.67 -11.73 6.41
N PRO A 35 -33.09 -12.34 7.53
CA PRO A 35 -34.31 -11.91 8.22
C PRO A 35 -34.25 -10.43 8.61
N GLU A 36 -35.39 -9.74 8.56
CA GLU A 36 -35.50 -8.29 8.81
C GLU A 36 -35.03 -7.88 10.21
N HIS A 37 -35.19 -8.78 11.18
CA HIS A 37 -34.72 -8.61 12.55
C HIS A 37 -33.19 -8.83 12.71
N GLY A 38 -32.48 -9.17 11.63
CA GLY A 38 -31.01 -9.25 11.58
C GLY A 38 -30.39 -10.43 12.33
N TYR A 39 -31.19 -11.39 12.80
CA TYR A 39 -30.69 -12.57 13.50
C TYR A 39 -30.33 -13.67 12.51
N TRP A 40 -29.05 -14.03 12.50
CA TRP A 40 -28.52 -15.05 11.61
C TRP A 40 -28.80 -16.47 12.11
N GLY A 41 -29.33 -16.63 13.33
CA GLY A 41 -29.61 -17.96 13.90
C GLY A 41 -30.83 -18.66 13.29
N ASP A 42 -31.74 -17.91 12.67
CA ASP A 42 -32.91 -18.48 11.97
C ASP A 42 -32.54 -19.03 10.59
N LEU A 43 -31.37 -18.67 10.07
CA LEU A 43 -30.86 -19.17 8.80
C LEU A 43 -30.20 -20.56 8.97
N PRO A 44 -30.36 -21.47 8.00
CA PRO A 44 -29.64 -22.72 7.97
C PRO A 44 -28.12 -22.54 8.14
N SER A 45 -27.49 -23.34 9.01
CA SER A 45 -26.05 -23.26 9.27
C SER A 45 -25.18 -23.36 8.02
N ARG A 46 -25.65 -24.07 6.99
CA ARG A 46 -24.97 -24.17 5.69
C ARG A 46 -24.91 -22.82 4.96
N LEU A 47 -25.96 -22.01 5.02
CA LEU A 47 -26.00 -20.69 4.40
C LEU A 47 -25.12 -19.71 5.16
N ASN A 48 -25.22 -19.69 6.50
CA ASN A 48 -24.35 -18.88 7.34
C ASN A 48 -22.87 -19.22 7.14
N GLY A 49 -22.56 -20.52 7.05
CA GLY A 49 -21.22 -21.00 6.73
C GLY A 49 -20.75 -20.57 5.35
N ALA A 50 -21.62 -20.59 4.34
CA ALA A 50 -21.31 -20.12 3.00
C ALA A 50 -21.01 -18.62 2.96
N VAL A 51 -21.77 -17.78 3.68
CA VAL A 51 -21.50 -16.34 3.82
C VAL A 51 -20.13 -16.12 4.49
N GLY A 52 -19.90 -16.77 5.62
CA GLY A 52 -18.62 -16.72 6.34
C GLY A 52 -17.42 -17.12 5.49
N GLY A 53 -17.51 -18.23 4.77
CA GLY A 53 -16.46 -18.72 3.90
C GLY A 53 -16.18 -17.79 2.71
N ASN A 54 -17.21 -17.20 2.11
CA ASN A 54 -17.05 -16.25 1.01
C ASN A 54 -16.43 -14.93 1.48
N MET A 55 -16.80 -14.44 2.67
CA MET A 55 -16.12 -13.29 3.27
C MET A 55 -14.62 -13.53 3.41
N VAL A 56 -14.23 -14.67 4.01
CA VAL A 56 -12.81 -15.02 4.20
C VAL A 56 -12.07 -15.13 2.87
N ARG A 57 -12.65 -15.83 1.89
CA ARG A 57 -12.04 -15.99 0.56
C ARG A 57 -11.75 -14.64 -0.11
N ARG A 58 -12.71 -13.71 -0.04
CA ARG A 58 -12.57 -12.36 -0.60
C ARG A 58 -11.57 -11.50 0.16
N MET A 59 -11.57 -11.57 1.49
CA MET A 59 -10.57 -10.86 2.31
C MET A 59 -9.16 -11.31 2.00
N ILE A 60 -8.94 -12.62 1.81
CA ILE A 60 -7.64 -13.17 1.42
C ILE A 60 -7.26 -12.66 0.02
N ALA A 61 -8.16 -12.75 -0.95
CA ALA A 61 -7.89 -12.25 -2.31
C ALA A 61 -7.53 -10.75 -2.32
N ALA A 62 -8.25 -9.92 -1.55
CA ALA A 62 -7.94 -8.49 -1.44
C ALA A 62 -6.60 -8.24 -0.72
N ALA A 63 -6.28 -9.04 0.29
CA ALA A 63 -5.00 -8.95 1.00
C ALA A 63 -3.82 -9.35 0.09
N GLU A 64 -3.97 -10.41 -0.71
CA GLU A 64 -2.98 -10.84 -1.71
C GLU A 64 -2.73 -9.74 -2.75
N GLN A 65 -3.80 -9.12 -3.29
CA GLN A 65 -3.69 -8.00 -4.21
C GLN A 65 -2.98 -6.80 -3.59
N SER A 66 -3.35 -6.41 -2.37
CA SER A 66 -2.71 -5.31 -1.64
C SER A 66 -1.23 -5.59 -1.36
N LEU A 67 -0.88 -6.83 -1.01
CA LEU A 67 0.50 -7.22 -0.78
C LEU A 67 1.32 -7.17 -2.06
N ILE A 68 0.77 -7.61 -3.19
CA ILE A 68 1.42 -7.53 -4.50
C ILE A 68 1.64 -6.07 -4.90
N GLU A 69 0.63 -5.20 -4.68
CA GLU A 69 0.75 -3.76 -4.96
C GLU A 69 1.87 -3.13 -4.12
N GLN A 70 1.91 -3.42 -2.82
CA GLN A 70 2.95 -2.94 -1.92
C GLN A 70 4.33 -3.47 -2.30
N ALA A 71 4.44 -4.76 -2.64
CA ALA A 71 5.69 -5.36 -3.10
C ALA A 71 6.16 -4.72 -4.41
N THR A 72 5.25 -4.46 -5.35
CA THR A 72 5.56 -3.81 -6.64
C THR A 72 6.03 -2.38 -6.43
N ALA A 73 5.37 -1.61 -5.56
CA ALA A 73 5.79 -0.24 -5.22
C ALA A 73 7.19 -0.20 -4.56
N GLY A 74 7.49 -1.17 -3.69
CA GLY A 74 8.82 -1.33 -3.09
C GLY A 74 9.91 -1.70 -4.10
N VAL A 75 9.61 -2.59 -5.05
CA VAL A 75 10.55 -2.99 -6.10
C VAL A 75 10.82 -1.84 -7.07
N GLN A 76 9.81 -1.09 -7.48
CA GLN A 76 9.98 0.05 -8.40
C GLN A 76 10.81 1.17 -7.79
N SER A 77 10.61 1.49 -6.51
CA SER A 77 11.42 2.50 -5.82
C SER A 77 12.88 2.06 -5.66
N GLY A 78 13.12 0.81 -5.27
CA GLY A 78 14.47 0.23 -5.23
C GLY A 78 15.16 0.21 -6.60
N PHE A 79 14.42 -0.14 -7.65
CA PHE A 79 14.97 -0.19 -9.01
C PHE A 79 15.25 1.20 -9.58
N ARG A 80 14.37 2.20 -9.39
CA ARG A 80 14.62 3.58 -9.83
C ARG A 80 15.81 4.20 -9.10
N GLN A 81 15.97 3.92 -7.81
CA GLN A 81 17.16 4.31 -7.04
C GLN A 81 18.43 3.67 -7.62
N ALA A 82 18.38 2.36 -7.93
CA ALA A 82 19.49 1.64 -8.53
C ALA A 82 19.84 2.17 -9.94
N LEU A 83 18.84 2.43 -10.79
CA LEU A 83 19.04 2.95 -12.14
C LEU A 83 19.55 4.40 -12.12
N ALA A 84 19.04 5.25 -11.23
CA ALA A 84 19.55 6.60 -11.02
C ALA A 84 21.02 6.58 -10.57
N SER A 85 21.40 5.62 -9.73
CA SER A 85 22.80 5.44 -9.31
C SER A 85 23.71 4.88 -10.42
N ALA A 86 23.14 4.19 -11.42
CA ALA A 86 23.89 3.66 -12.56
C ALA A 86 24.13 4.69 -13.68
N GLN A 87 23.40 5.81 -13.69
CA GLN A 87 23.54 6.85 -14.72
C GLN A 87 24.48 8.02 -14.35
N THR A 88 25.17 7.99 -13.20
CA THR A 88 25.98 9.15 -12.75
C THR A 88 27.45 9.17 -13.23
N GLN A 89 27.81 8.55 -14.36
CA GLN A 89 29.18 8.66 -14.90
C GLN A 89 29.23 9.02 -16.39
N THR A 90 28.72 10.22 -16.74
CA THR A 90 29.16 11.12 -17.83
C THR A 90 28.21 12.33 -17.77
N THR A 91 28.53 13.61 -17.62
CA THR A 91 29.74 14.44 -17.62
C THR A 91 29.44 15.65 -16.71
N ASN A 92 30.18 15.85 -15.62
CA ASN A 92 30.23 17.14 -14.91
C ASN A 92 31.69 17.47 -14.59
N ASN A 93 32.49 17.64 -15.65
CA ASN A 93 33.53 18.66 -15.66
C ASN A 93 33.95 18.88 -17.11
N PRO A 94 33.61 20.03 -17.67
CA PRO A 94 34.69 20.84 -18.19
C PRO A 94 34.82 22.04 -17.28
N ALA A 95 36.02 22.14 -16.72
CA ALA A 95 36.58 23.38 -16.26
C ALA A 95 36.13 24.54 -17.16
N SER A 96 35.19 25.35 -16.68
CA SER A 96 35.11 26.77 -17.03
C SER A 96 36.24 27.50 -16.29
N THR A 97 37.46 26.97 -16.39
CA THR A 97 38.67 27.79 -16.28
C THR A 97 38.75 28.48 -17.63
N TYR A 98 38.14 29.67 -17.72
CA TYR A 98 38.49 30.60 -18.76
C TYR A 98 39.98 30.91 -18.60
N TYR A 99 40.83 30.18 -19.32
CA TYR A 99 42.16 30.63 -19.64
C TYR A 99 42.00 31.91 -20.45
N GLN A 100 42.10 33.04 -19.76
CA GLN A 100 42.30 34.33 -20.40
C GLN A 100 43.78 34.36 -20.82
N PRO A 101 44.09 34.39 -22.13
CA PRO A 101 45.46 34.61 -22.56
C PRO A 101 45.89 36.01 -22.09
N GLN A 102 46.97 36.06 -21.32
CA GLN A 102 47.65 37.30 -20.91
C GLN A 102 48.04 38.09 -22.17
N GLY A 103 47.42 39.26 -22.36
CA GLY A 103 47.93 40.28 -23.26
C GLY A 103 49.07 41.04 -22.57
N PRO A 104 50.19 41.32 -23.26
CA PRO A 104 51.27 42.12 -22.70
C PRO A 104 50.93 43.63 -22.78
N SER A 105 51.28 44.38 -21.73
CA SER A 105 51.44 45.86 -21.73
C SER A 105 50.10 46.65 -21.70
N SER A 106 49.88 47.75 -20.98
CA SER A 106 50.75 48.85 -20.54
C SER A 106 49.93 49.88 -19.70
N GLY A 107 50.57 50.55 -18.73
CA GLY A 107 50.11 51.84 -18.14
C GLY A 107 49.43 51.71 -16.77
N GLN A 108 50.13 51.92 -15.65
CA GLN A 108 50.26 53.24 -15.00
C GLN A 108 49.06 54.17 -15.23
N GLN A 109 48.29 54.48 -14.17
CA GLN A 109 48.28 55.84 -13.59
C GLN A 109 47.36 55.97 -12.36
N PHE A 110 47.92 56.65 -11.37
CA PHE A 110 47.32 57.13 -10.13
C PHE A 110 46.39 58.34 -10.40
N GLN A 111 45.21 58.37 -9.79
CA GLN A 111 44.45 59.58 -9.40
C GLN A 111 43.20 59.15 -8.63
N GLN A 112 42.72 59.79 -7.56
CA GLN A 112 43.15 60.95 -6.78
C GLN A 112 42.61 60.75 -5.36
#